data_AF-A0A7R9ZIN9-F1
#
_entry.id   AF-A0A7R9ZIN9-F1
#
_cell.length_a   1.000
_cell.length_b   1.000
_cell.length_c   1.000
_cell.angle_alpha   90.00
_cell.angle_beta   90.00
_cell.angle_gamma   90.00
#
_symmetry.space_group_name_H-M   'P 1'
#
loop_
_entity.id
_entity.type
_entity.pdbx_description
1 polymer ?
#
loop_
_entity_poly.entity_id
_entity_poly.type
_entity_poly.pdbx_seq_one_letter_code
_entity_poly.pdbx_strand_id
1 'polypeptide(L)'
;MGGFVSPPPEPGLSARVWLDSTCTQIGLAMARSIGDHAVKPIGVIAEPVVTQHKIHPDDEFMILATDGVWEFISSEEAVKVVSDNMHLGATKACQCLIEAAAARWHDEEGDYRDDITALVIRLQRLWDAETGKTKRKRETT
;
A
#
# COMPACT_ATOMS: atom_id res chain seq x y z
N MET A 1 7.83 9.83 28.40
CA MET A 1 6.85 8.88 27.84
C MET A 1 7.33 8.53 26.45
N GLY A 2 7.55 7.26 26.17
CA GLY A 2 8.04 6.80 24.88
C GLY A 2 8.36 5.31 24.95
N GLY A 3 8.12 4.61 23.84
CA GLY A 3 8.49 3.22 23.65
C GLY A 3 9.95 3.07 23.28
N PHE A 4 10.40 1.82 23.19
CA PHE A 4 11.74 1.50 22.71
C PHE A 4 11.67 1.16 21.23
N VAL A 5 12.57 1.71 20.42
CA VAL A 5 12.62 1.42 18.99
C VAL A 5 13.83 0.55 18.69
N SER A 6 13.59 -0.64 18.15
CA SER A 6 14.66 -1.47 17.59
C SER A 6 14.83 -1.14 16.11
N PRO A 7 16.07 -1.09 15.58
CA PRO A 7 16.29 -1.03 14.15
C PRO A 7 15.71 -2.27 13.46
N PRO A 8 15.50 -2.23 12.14
CA PRO A 8 15.15 -3.42 11.39
C PRO A 8 16.26 -4.47 11.52
N PRO A 9 15.92 -5.76 11.66
CA PRO A 9 16.92 -6.80 11.83
C PRO A 9 17.76 -7.02 10.57
N GLU A 10 17.19 -6.73 9.39
CA GLU A 10 17.84 -6.84 8.09
C GLU A 10 17.47 -5.65 7.18
N PRO A 11 18.31 -5.31 6.19
CA PRO A 11 17.98 -4.28 5.20
C PRO A 11 16.70 -4.63 4.44
N GLY A 12 15.78 -3.65 4.33
CA GLY A 12 14.48 -3.85 3.67
C GLY A 12 13.33 -4.05 4.66
N LEU A 13 13.62 -4.57 5.86
CA LEU A 13 12.60 -4.76 6.90
C LEU A 13 12.28 -3.46 7.66
N SER A 14 11.20 -3.51 8.45
CA SER A 14 10.73 -2.37 9.25
C SER A 14 11.30 -2.36 10.68
N ALA A 15 11.63 -1.16 11.16
CA ALA A 15 11.91 -0.92 12.58
C ALA A 15 10.66 -1.22 13.44
N ARG A 16 10.86 -1.55 14.72
CA ARG A 16 9.76 -1.91 15.62
C ARG A 16 9.75 -1.06 16.87
N VAL A 17 8.56 -0.67 17.33
CA VAL A 17 8.32 -0.03 18.63
C VAL A 17 7.86 -1.07 19.65
N TRP A 18 8.45 -1.04 20.85
CA TRP A 18 8.29 -2.04 21.91
C TRP A 18 7.86 -1.39 23.22
N LEU A 19 7.08 -2.14 24.02
CA LEU A 19 6.69 -1.74 25.38
C LEU A 19 7.85 -1.77 26.38
N ASP A 20 8.85 -2.62 26.14
CA ASP A 20 9.99 -2.83 27.01
C ASP A 20 11.32 -2.69 26.25
N SER A 21 12.38 -2.27 26.96
CA SER A 21 13.71 -2.10 26.37
C SER A 21 14.36 -3.41 25.95
N THR A 22 13.92 -4.52 26.52
CA THR A 22 14.40 -5.86 26.19
C THR A 22 13.74 -6.46 24.96
N CYS A 23 12.76 -5.77 24.34
CA CYS A 23 12.06 -6.21 23.14
C CYS A 23 11.40 -7.60 23.31
N THR A 24 10.82 -7.86 24.48
CA THR A 24 10.22 -9.16 24.82
C THR A 24 8.69 -9.11 24.91
N GLN A 25 8.12 -7.92 25.05
CA GLN A 25 6.67 -7.71 25.08
C GLN A 25 6.12 -7.38 23.67
N ILE A 26 4.94 -6.77 23.62
CA ILE A 26 4.28 -6.38 22.37
C ILE A 26 5.17 -5.41 21.60
N GLY A 27 5.45 -5.77 20.35
CA GLY A 27 6.21 -4.98 19.38
C GLY A 27 5.40 -4.73 18.11
N LEU A 28 5.42 -3.51 17.59
CA LEU A 28 4.70 -3.11 16.37
C LEU A 28 5.67 -2.57 15.32
N ALA A 29 5.54 -2.99 14.07
CA ALA A 29 6.43 -2.60 12.96
C ALA A 29 6.14 -1.21 12.35
N MET A 30 5.26 -0.43 13.00
CA MET A 30 4.82 0.88 12.51
C MET A 30 4.60 1.84 13.68
N ALA A 31 4.90 3.11 13.46
CA ALA A 31 4.67 4.17 14.44
C ALA A 31 3.22 4.72 14.40
N ARG A 32 2.44 4.33 13.39
CA ARG A 32 1.07 4.78 13.19
C ARG A 32 0.16 3.61 12.91
N SER A 33 -0.93 3.49 13.64
CA SER A 33 -1.96 2.48 13.43
C SER A 33 -3.29 2.90 14.04
N ILE A 34 -4.39 2.37 13.52
CA ILE A 34 -5.69 2.42 14.17
C ILE A 34 -5.80 1.19 15.09
N GLY A 35 -6.37 1.34 16.28
CA GLY A 35 -6.44 0.24 17.26
C GLY A 35 -5.23 0.20 18.18
N ASP A 36 -4.56 -0.94 18.33
CA ASP A 36 -3.31 -1.16 19.08
C ASP A 36 -3.20 -0.39 20.41
N HIS A 37 -4.26 -0.44 21.23
CA HIS A 37 -4.39 0.39 22.43
C HIS A 37 -3.24 0.23 23.42
N ALA A 38 -2.64 -0.97 23.50
CA ALA A 38 -1.51 -1.25 24.39
C ALA A 38 -0.29 -0.38 24.10
N VAL A 39 -0.03 -0.01 22.83
CA VAL A 39 1.16 0.75 22.43
C VAL A 39 0.88 2.25 22.20
N LYS A 40 -0.37 2.71 22.35
CA LYS A 40 -0.68 4.16 22.25
C LYS A 40 0.00 4.99 23.35
N PRO A 41 0.05 4.56 24.64
CA PRO A 41 0.72 5.33 25.69
C PRO A 41 2.23 5.51 25.47
N ILE A 42 2.84 4.70 24.60
CA ILE A 42 4.28 4.74 24.29
C ILE A 42 4.60 5.46 22.99
N GLY A 43 3.61 6.13 22.36
CA GLY A 43 3.85 7.04 21.24
C GLY A 43 3.38 6.56 19.87
N VAL A 44 2.73 5.40 19.77
CA VAL A 44 2.04 5.01 18.53
C VAL A 44 0.78 5.85 18.38
N ILE A 45 0.58 6.47 17.23
CA ILE A 45 -0.56 7.37 16.98
C ILE A 45 -1.51 6.80 15.92
N ALA A 46 -2.76 7.29 15.88
CA ALA A 46 -3.71 6.95 14.82
C ALA A 46 -3.85 8.03 13.75
N GLU A 47 -3.23 9.20 13.97
CA GLU A 47 -3.34 10.35 13.06
C GLU A 47 -2.63 10.03 11.72
N PRO A 48 -3.36 10.09 10.59
CA PRO A 48 -2.78 9.79 9.29
C PRO A 48 -1.82 10.88 8.81
N VAL A 49 -1.08 10.57 7.75
CA VAL A 49 -0.47 11.62 6.91
C VAL A 49 -1.46 11.93 5.79
N VAL A 50 -1.85 13.19 5.67
CA VAL A 50 -2.79 13.64 4.64
C VAL A 50 -2.02 14.39 3.55
N THR A 51 -2.09 13.87 2.33
CA THR A 51 -1.54 14.52 1.14
C THR A 51 -2.66 14.81 0.14
N GLN A 52 -2.47 15.83 -0.69
CA GLN A 52 -3.39 16.19 -1.76
C GLN A 52 -2.64 16.21 -3.08
N HIS A 53 -3.20 15.57 -4.10
CA HIS A 53 -2.69 15.58 -5.47
C HIS A 53 -3.78 16.09 -6.40
N LYS A 54 -3.42 17.05 -7.25
CA LYS A 54 -4.32 17.53 -8.30
C LYS A 54 -4.18 16.60 -9.50
N ILE A 55 -5.27 15.95 -9.89
CA ILE A 55 -5.26 15.05 -11.05
C ILE A 55 -5.00 15.87 -12.32
N HIS A 56 -4.01 15.43 -13.09
CA HIS A 56 -3.65 15.96 -14.40
C HIS A 56 -4.08 14.99 -15.52
N PRO A 57 -4.21 15.47 -16.77
CA PRO A 57 -4.56 14.61 -17.91
C PRO A 57 -3.57 13.45 -18.13
N ASP A 58 -2.31 13.64 -17.74
CA ASP A 58 -1.25 12.64 -17.86
C ASP A 58 -1.28 11.61 -16.72
N ASP A 59 -2.10 11.81 -15.69
CA ASP A 59 -2.30 10.82 -14.63
C ASP A 59 -3.25 9.71 -15.12
N GLU A 60 -2.70 8.54 -15.45
CA GLU A 60 -3.48 7.46 -16.06
C GLU A 60 -4.25 6.63 -15.02
N PHE A 61 -3.56 6.21 -13.97
CA PHE A 61 -4.08 5.32 -12.93
C PHE A 61 -3.42 5.55 -11.57
N MET A 62 -4.04 5.03 -10.52
CA MET A 62 -3.51 4.98 -9.17
C MET A 62 -3.53 3.54 -8.65
N ILE A 63 -2.45 3.13 -7.96
CA ILE A 63 -2.34 1.85 -7.28
C ILE A 63 -2.43 2.10 -5.77
N LEU A 64 -3.30 1.38 -5.08
CA LEU A 64 -3.31 1.30 -3.62
C LEU A 64 -3.11 -0.18 -3.27
N ALA A 65 -2.19 -0.50 -2.37
CA ALA A 65 -1.96 -1.89 -1.98
C ALA A 65 -1.39 -2.00 -0.56
N THR A 66 -1.51 -3.19 0.03
CA THR A 66 -0.84 -3.58 1.28
C THR A 66 0.66 -3.85 1.05
N ASP A 67 1.42 -3.94 2.14
CA ASP A 67 2.82 -4.38 2.15
C ASP A 67 3.03 -5.74 1.46
N GLY A 68 2.02 -6.61 1.48
CA GLY A 68 2.02 -7.83 0.65
C GLY A 68 2.31 -7.61 -0.85
N VAL A 69 2.15 -6.40 -1.40
CA VAL A 69 2.70 -6.05 -2.73
C VAL A 69 4.08 -5.42 -2.61
N TRP A 70 4.22 -4.42 -1.73
CA TRP A 70 5.38 -3.53 -1.70
C TRP A 70 6.65 -4.13 -1.10
N GLU A 71 6.54 -5.26 -0.38
CA GLU A 71 7.69 -5.94 0.21
C GLU A 71 8.72 -6.34 -0.86
N PHE A 72 8.24 -6.90 -1.99
CA PHE A 72 9.10 -7.43 -3.04
C PHE A 72 8.88 -6.80 -4.43
N ILE A 73 7.98 -5.82 -4.53
CA ILE A 73 7.71 -5.09 -5.78
C ILE A 73 7.90 -3.60 -5.54
N SER A 74 8.85 -3.01 -6.28
CA SER A 74 9.06 -1.55 -6.29
C SER A 74 7.88 -0.80 -6.92
N SER A 75 7.75 0.49 -6.61
CA SER A 75 6.70 1.33 -7.20
C SER A 75 6.80 1.37 -8.74
N GLU A 76 8.01 1.44 -9.27
CA GLU A 76 8.29 1.46 -10.71
C GLU A 76 7.90 0.14 -11.38
N GLU A 77 8.21 -0.99 -10.74
CA GLU A 77 7.82 -2.30 -11.23
C GLU A 77 6.30 -2.48 -11.21
N ALA A 78 5.63 -2.09 -10.12
CA ALA A 78 4.17 -2.16 -10.03
C ALA A 78 3.50 -1.32 -11.12
N VAL A 79 3.98 -0.09 -11.34
CA VAL A 79 3.52 0.78 -12.44
C VAL A 79 3.72 0.10 -13.78
N LYS A 80 4.88 -0.51 -14.03
CA LYS A 80 5.15 -1.24 -15.28
C LYS A 80 4.17 -2.39 -15.49
N VAL A 81 4.00 -3.27 -14.50
CA VAL A 81 3.07 -4.41 -14.57
C VAL A 81 1.65 -3.94 -14.87
N VAL A 82 1.19 -2.91 -14.17
CA VAL A 82 -0.17 -2.37 -14.36
C VAL A 82 -0.31 -1.70 -15.72
N SER A 83 0.67 -0.89 -16.15
CA SER A 83 0.67 -0.20 -17.44
C SER A 83 0.63 -1.18 -18.61
N ASP A 84 1.49 -2.20 -18.59
CA ASP A 84 1.57 -3.22 -19.63
C ASP A 84 0.23 -3.97 -19.81
N ASN A 85 -0.55 -4.10 -18.74
CA ASN A 85 -1.82 -4.83 -18.74
C ASN A 85 -3.06 -3.93 -18.76
N MET A 86 -2.91 -2.60 -18.75
CA MET A 86 -4.03 -1.65 -18.63
C MET A 86 -4.99 -1.73 -19.83
N HIS A 87 -4.49 -2.14 -21.00
CA HIS A 87 -5.29 -2.36 -22.21
C HIS A 87 -6.35 -3.45 -22.02
N LEU A 88 -6.14 -4.41 -21.10
CA LEU A 88 -7.09 -5.47 -20.74
C LEU A 88 -8.13 -4.99 -19.70
N GLY A 89 -7.96 -3.79 -19.16
CA GLY A 89 -8.81 -3.22 -18.12
C GLY A 89 -8.18 -3.25 -16.72
N ALA A 90 -8.61 -2.32 -15.86
CA ALA A 90 -8.03 -2.12 -14.54
C ALA A 90 -8.12 -3.37 -13.64
N THR A 91 -9.22 -4.12 -13.71
CA THR A 91 -9.36 -5.38 -12.95
C THR A 91 -8.31 -6.40 -13.34
N LYS A 92 -8.07 -6.60 -14.65
CA LYS A 92 -7.08 -7.58 -15.09
C LYS A 92 -5.66 -7.10 -14.80
N ALA A 93 -5.36 -5.82 -14.99
CA ALA A 93 -4.08 -5.24 -14.60
C ALA A 93 -3.80 -5.40 -13.09
N CYS A 94 -4.81 -5.18 -12.23
CA CYS A 94 -4.71 -5.41 -10.80
C CYS A 94 -4.45 -6.89 -10.47
N GLN A 95 -5.13 -7.81 -11.15
CA GLN A 95 -4.90 -9.24 -10.98
C GLN A 95 -3.47 -9.62 -11.36
N CYS A 96 -2.92 -9.09 -12.46
CA CYS A 96 -1.53 -9.32 -12.84
C CYS A 96 -0.55 -8.79 -11.80
N LEU A 97 -0.84 -7.65 -11.14
CA LEU A 97 -0.02 -7.15 -10.04
C LEU A 97 -0.05 -8.08 -8.82
N ILE A 98 -1.23 -8.59 -8.45
CA ILE A 98 -1.39 -9.55 -7.35
C ILE A 98 -0.67 -10.87 -7.65
N GLU A 99 -0.80 -11.38 -8.88
CA GLU A 99 -0.11 -12.60 -9.33
C GLU A 99 1.42 -12.42 -9.33
N ALA A 100 1.92 -11.26 -9.77
CA ALA A 100 3.34 -10.93 -9.72
C ALA A 100 3.85 -10.88 -8.27
N ALA A 101 3.11 -10.22 -7.37
CA ALA A 101 3.46 -10.16 -5.96
C ALA A 101 3.49 -11.55 -5.33
N ALA A 102 2.47 -12.38 -5.59
CA ALA A 102 2.41 -13.75 -5.10
C ALA A 102 3.58 -14.62 -5.59
N ALA A 103 4.02 -14.43 -6.84
CA ALA A 103 5.19 -15.12 -7.37
C ALA A 103 6.48 -14.66 -6.67
N ARG A 104 6.65 -13.35 -6.42
CA ARG A 104 7.82 -12.83 -5.71
C ARG A 104 7.91 -13.32 -4.27
N TRP A 105 6.78 -13.36 -3.54
CA TRP A 105 6.73 -13.98 -2.22
C TRP A 105 7.18 -15.44 -2.24
N HIS A 106 6.76 -16.20 -3.26
CA HIS A 106 7.20 -17.59 -3.39
C HIS A 106 8.70 -17.71 -3.68
N ASP A 107 9.24 -16.84 -4.53
CA ASP A 107 10.66 -16.84 -4.89
C ASP A 107 11.57 -16.46 -3.70
N GLU A 108 11.13 -15.52 -2.85
CA GLU A 108 11.93 -15.00 -1.73
C GLU A 108 11.70 -15.78 -0.41
N GLU A 109 10.46 -16.18 -0.11
CA GLU A 109 10.04 -16.74 1.19
C GLU A 109 9.45 -18.17 1.09
N GLY A 110 9.44 -18.76 -0.11
CA GLY A 110 9.04 -20.15 -0.35
C GLY A 110 7.56 -20.41 -0.09
N ASP A 111 7.27 -21.14 0.98
CA ASP A 111 5.89 -21.54 1.34
C ASP A 111 5.17 -20.47 2.17
N TYR A 112 5.87 -19.42 2.60
CA TYR A 112 5.28 -18.31 3.33
C TYR A 112 4.88 -17.16 2.38
N ARG A 113 3.75 -16.53 2.68
CA ARG A 113 3.24 -15.37 1.95
C ARG A 113 2.28 -14.58 2.84
N ASP A 114 2.40 -13.26 2.83
CA ASP A 114 1.46 -12.37 3.51
C ASP A 114 0.15 -12.16 2.72
N ASP A 115 -0.82 -11.48 3.32
CA ASP A 115 -2.06 -11.08 2.65
C ASP A 115 -1.78 -10.01 1.58
N ILE A 116 -2.03 -10.37 0.31
CA ILE A 116 -1.81 -9.48 -0.83
C ILE A 116 -3.15 -8.85 -1.23
N THR A 117 -3.30 -7.54 -0.99
CA THR A 117 -4.46 -6.76 -1.42
C THR A 117 -4.02 -5.57 -2.26
N ALA A 118 -4.67 -5.38 -3.41
CA ALA A 118 -4.41 -4.24 -4.29
C ALA A 118 -5.69 -3.70 -4.93
N LEU A 119 -5.66 -2.41 -5.29
CA LEU A 119 -6.68 -1.69 -6.04
C LEU A 119 -5.98 -0.91 -7.16
N VAL A 120 -6.48 -1.05 -8.39
CA VAL A 120 -6.06 -0.25 -9.54
C VAL A 120 -7.24 0.62 -9.99
N ILE A 121 -7.05 1.94 -9.95
CA ILE A 121 -8.10 2.91 -10.26
C ILE A 121 -7.71 3.67 -11.52
N ARG A 122 -8.52 3.59 -12.57
CA ARG A 122 -8.31 4.38 -13.79
C ARG A 122 -8.82 5.81 -13.58
N LEU A 123 -7.90 6.77 -13.55
CA LEU A 123 -8.20 8.16 -13.20
C LEU A 123 -8.95 8.88 -14.32
N GLN A 124 -8.66 8.55 -15.59
CA GLN A 124 -9.36 9.09 -16.77
C GLN A 124 -10.88 8.82 -16.79
N ARG A 125 -11.38 7.86 -16.00
CA ARG A 125 -12.83 7.61 -15.86
C ARG A 125 -13.51 8.49 -14.83
N LEU A 126 -12.74 9.04 -13.89
CA LEU A 126 -13.24 9.91 -12.82
C LEU A 126 -13.31 11.36 -13.27
N TRP A 127 -12.50 11.73 -14.25
CA TRP A 127 -12.34 13.11 -14.71
C TRP A 127 -12.65 13.26 -16.19
N ASP A 128 -13.25 14.39 -16.55
CA ASP A 128 -13.40 14.81 -17.93
C ASP A 128 -12.32 15.83 -18.29
N ALA A 129 -11.31 15.37 -19.03
CA ALA A 129 -10.14 16.16 -19.38
C ALA A 129 -10.51 17.44 -20.17
N GLU A 130 -11.61 17.41 -20.93
CA GLU A 130 -12.07 18.57 -21.71
C GLU A 130 -12.79 19.63 -20.87
N THR A 131 -13.50 19.23 -19.81
CA THR A 131 -14.37 20.15 -19.06
C THR A 131 -13.85 20.51 -17.66
N GLY A 132 -12.78 19.85 -17.21
CA GLY A 132 -12.22 20.10 -15.89
C GLY A 132 -13.21 19.78 -14.76
N LYS A 133 -14.10 18.81 -14.97
CA LYS A 133 -15.13 18.40 -14.01
C LYS A 133 -15.12 16.88 -13.80
N THR A 134 -15.50 16.45 -12.60
CA THR A 134 -15.72 15.04 -12.27
C THR A 134 -16.91 14.49 -13.05
N LYS A 135 -16.76 13.33 -13.70
CA LYS A 135 -17.86 12.67 -14.43
C LYS A 135 -18.88 12.14 -13.42
N ARG A 136 -20.10 12.73 -13.36
CA ARG A 136 -21.19 12.20 -12.54
C ARG A 136 -21.64 10.84 -13.09
N LYS A 137 -21.82 9.86 -12.19
CA LYS A 137 -22.34 8.53 -12.51
C LYS A 137 -23.73 8.69 -13.17
N ARG A 138 -23.91 8.15 -14.38
CA ARG A 138 -25.26 7.97 -14.93
C ARG A 138 -25.94 6.90 -14.07
N GLU A 139 -27.01 7.25 -13.38
CA GLU A 139 -27.93 6.27 -12.77
C GLU A 139 -28.60 5.52 -13.91
N THR A 140 -28.32 4.21 -14.01
CA THR A 140 -29.03 3.33 -14.93
C THR A 140 -30.25 2.81 -14.19
N THR A 141 -31.44 3.21 -14.67
CA THR A 141 -32.75 2.65 -14.29
C THR A 141 -32.85 1.18 -14.67
#